data_AF-A0A7S0QY83-F1
#
_entry.id   AF-A0A7S0QY83-F1
#
_cell.length_a   1.000
_cell.length_b   1.000
_cell.length_c   1.000
_cell.angle_alpha   90.00
_cell.angle_beta   90.00
_cell.angle_gamma   90.00
#
_symmetry.space_group_name_H-M   'P 1'
#
loop_
_entity.id
_entity.type
_entity.pdbx_description
1 polymer ?
#
loop_
_entity_poly.entity_id
_entity_poly.type
_entity_poly.pdbx_seq_one_letter_code
_entity_poly.pdbx_strand_id
1 'polypeptide(L)'
;MLVWLVIAFLLVSAVARTQDVVGTASQECPCIDPWEGSECSSTYYDDKTCFETDDSCRLARPPFGECLARDFGASRCEAWDCIPSVNQLCERQWCYVDPNNCNRTFSDSIFFTIGLSFSYATCGFSSRSNNDNPRWAGGEIINRLNGRPLRIGFPGSEGALLLNEPGCEGDDCPRTGAYPLLMYQIFEEQGIVTETRLISNLSRTAYPTSSYTACVNDVNLGSIDLCIGPFWVTAARTQLVAFTLPLHVDDFRLIVGFEQESKGFWFRMKTPYLVFSGPLWLSLLGVMAVVAVALWWVERQSVRYPVDEGSGNLPGALMDAAMSMTTGAPVHMPVSPASRIITLGYSLFILLVLSAYTANLASTLVTTATRSYASSDFDTALDRGMRMCIIAPVAESFAQLYPKFNRNRVSEYTDGPEVLQGMDDGVCQVAILTEKKFEDSRRLIIPETPAGARRRLLKGGSASKKGAASGGG
;
A
#
# COMPACT_ATOMS: atom_id res chain seq x y z
N MET A 1 -33.36 26.35 -17.59
CA MET A 1 -32.23 25.40 -17.52
C MET A 1 -31.20 25.77 -16.44
N LEU A 2 -30.79 27.04 -16.28
CA LEU A 2 -29.85 27.44 -15.22
C LEU A 2 -30.37 27.25 -13.78
N VAL A 3 -31.68 27.41 -13.54
CA VAL A 3 -32.28 27.30 -12.19
C VAL A 3 -32.20 25.86 -11.65
N TRP A 4 -32.29 24.86 -12.52
CA TRP A 4 -32.19 23.44 -12.13
C TRP A 4 -30.74 23.01 -11.78
N LEU A 5 -29.74 23.65 -12.39
CA LEU A 5 -28.32 23.38 -12.08
C LEU A 5 -27.89 23.96 -10.73
N VAL A 6 -28.45 25.12 -10.33
CA VAL A 6 -28.14 25.72 -9.02
C VAL A 6 -28.79 24.94 -7.87
N ILE A 7 -30.00 24.41 -8.08
CA ILE A 7 -30.68 23.55 -7.09
C ILE A 7 -29.94 22.20 -6.94
N ALA A 8 -29.45 21.63 -8.04
CA ALA A 8 -28.62 20.42 -7.99
C ALA A 8 -27.28 20.67 -7.27
N PHE A 9 -26.65 21.84 -7.46
CA PHE A 9 -25.38 22.16 -6.79
C PHE A 9 -25.58 22.43 -5.28
N LEU A 10 -26.68 23.05 -4.88
CA LEU A 10 -27.01 23.29 -3.47
C LEU A 10 -27.41 22.01 -2.72
N LEU A 11 -27.98 21.02 -3.41
CA LEU A 11 -28.28 19.71 -2.82
C LEU A 11 -27.05 18.81 -2.67
N VAL A 12 -26.01 19.00 -3.49
CA VAL A 12 -24.75 18.22 -3.38
C VAL A 12 -23.83 18.76 -2.27
N SER A 13 -23.91 20.05 -1.94
CA SER A 13 -23.13 20.65 -0.85
C SER A 13 -23.65 20.36 0.57
N ALA A 14 -24.74 19.60 0.73
CA ALA A 14 -25.28 19.20 2.03
C ALA A 14 -24.89 17.78 2.47
N VAL A 15 -24.05 17.07 1.69
CA VAL A 15 -23.53 15.75 2.08
C VAL A 15 -22.10 15.90 2.62
N ALA A 16 -21.99 16.49 3.81
CA ALA A 16 -20.82 16.36 4.65
C ALA A 16 -21.27 16.29 6.12
N ARG A 17 -21.05 15.13 6.74
CA ARG A 17 -21.50 14.67 8.07
C ARG A 17 -22.99 14.30 8.07
N THR A 18 -23.37 13.04 8.18
CA THR A 18 -22.97 12.04 9.20
C THR A 18 -22.74 10.68 8.55
N GLN A 19 -21.76 9.92 9.03
CA GLN A 19 -21.74 8.47 8.80
C GLN A 19 -22.90 7.88 9.62
N ASP A 20 -24.06 7.77 9.00
CA ASP A 20 -25.23 7.09 9.56
C ASP A 20 -25.07 5.56 9.39
N VAL A 21 -24.26 4.91 10.23
CA VAL A 21 -24.43 3.46 10.49
C VAL A 21 -23.97 3.12 11.92
N VAL A 22 -24.81 3.34 12.93
CA VAL A 22 -24.91 2.43 14.11
C VAL A 22 -26.34 2.45 14.67
N GLY A 23 -27.29 1.86 13.93
CA GLY A 23 -28.69 1.77 14.34
C GLY A 23 -29.08 0.50 15.09
N THR A 24 -28.13 -0.31 15.59
CA THR A 24 -28.45 -1.52 16.36
C THR A 24 -27.66 -1.58 17.65
N ALA A 25 -28.39 -1.72 18.76
CA ALA A 25 -27.82 -1.92 20.08
C ALA A 25 -26.93 -3.17 20.12
N SER A 26 -25.86 -3.11 20.89
CA SER A 26 -25.06 -4.31 21.19
C SER A 26 -25.91 -5.39 21.89
N GLN A 27 -25.75 -6.65 21.48
CA GLN A 27 -26.38 -7.79 22.16
C GLN A 27 -25.85 -8.00 23.59
N GLU A 28 -24.63 -7.56 23.89
CA GLU A 28 -24.00 -7.70 25.23
C GLU A 28 -24.45 -6.63 26.23
N CYS A 29 -25.17 -5.62 25.75
CA CYS A 29 -25.71 -4.54 26.55
C CYS A 29 -26.92 -3.98 25.81
N PRO A 30 -28.09 -4.65 25.89
CA PRO A 30 -29.26 -4.26 25.13
C PRO A 30 -29.77 -2.90 25.58
N CYS A 31 -30.27 -2.11 24.62
CA CYS A 31 -30.98 -0.88 24.94
C CYS A 31 -32.33 -1.22 25.58
N ILE A 32 -32.66 -0.52 26.65
CA ILE A 32 -33.89 -0.69 27.44
C ILE A 32 -34.73 0.57 27.27
N ASP A 33 -36.05 0.39 27.20
CA ASP A 33 -36.97 1.51 27.18
C ASP A 33 -37.20 1.93 28.63
N PRO A 34 -36.71 3.11 29.06
CA PRO A 34 -36.86 3.54 30.45
C PRO A 34 -38.33 3.78 30.84
N TRP A 35 -39.22 3.89 29.84
CA TRP A 35 -40.64 4.17 30.02
C TRP A 35 -41.50 2.90 30.04
N GLU A 36 -40.93 1.73 29.75
CA GLU A 36 -41.67 0.47 29.67
C GLU A 36 -42.29 0.09 31.03
N GLY A 37 -43.63 -0.02 31.06
CA GLY A 37 -44.39 -0.31 32.27
C GLY A 37 -44.61 0.87 33.22
N SER A 38 -44.31 2.10 32.80
CA SER A 38 -44.62 3.32 33.56
C SER A 38 -46.00 3.90 33.17
N GLU A 39 -46.86 4.14 34.15
CA GLU A 39 -48.13 4.88 33.98
C GLU A 39 -47.90 6.39 34.14
N CYS A 40 -46.90 6.94 33.44
CA CYS A 40 -46.62 8.37 33.52
C CYS A 40 -47.68 9.13 32.70
N SER A 41 -48.47 9.97 33.37
CA SER A 41 -49.38 10.93 32.73
C SER A 41 -48.56 11.92 31.92
N SER A 42 -48.84 12.05 30.62
CA SER A 42 -48.20 13.07 29.78
C SER A 42 -49.15 14.26 29.57
N THR A 43 -48.68 15.45 29.87
CA THR A 43 -49.32 16.71 29.48
C THR A 43 -48.65 17.25 28.23
N TYR A 44 -49.47 17.67 27.26
CA TYR A 44 -49.00 18.19 25.98
C TYR A 44 -48.76 19.70 26.12
N TYR A 45 -47.50 20.13 26.02
CA TYR A 45 -47.13 21.55 26.03
C TYR A 45 -46.28 21.84 24.78
N ASP A 46 -46.79 22.68 23.88
CA ASP A 46 -46.02 23.27 22.76
C ASP A 46 -45.25 22.22 21.92
N ASP A 47 -45.97 21.24 21.36
CA ASP A 47 -45.43 20.11 20.58
C ASP A 47 -44.43 19.20 21.33
N LYS A 48 -44.32 19.35 22.65
CA LYS A 48 -43.50 18.50 23.54
C LYS A 48 -44.41 17.74 24.50
N THR A 49 -44.15 16.45 24.63
CA THR A 49 -44.78 15.63 25.68
C THR A 49 -44.01 15.83 26.97
N CYS A 50 -44.65 16.45 27.96
CA CYS A 50 -44.12 16.60 29.31
C CYS A 50 -44.68 15.48 30.18
N PHE A 51 -43.84 14.73 30.89
CA PHE A 51 -44.33 13.79 31.91
C PHE A 51 -44.38 14.49 33.27
N GLU A 52 -45.58 14.53 33.87
CA GLU A 52 -45.75 15.04 35.22
C GLU A 52 -45.26 14.00 36.24
N THR A 53 -44.44 14.46 37.17
CA THR A 53 -43.92 13.64 38.28
C THR A 53 -44.99 13.45 39.34
N ASP A 54 -45.98 12.59 39.07
CA ASP A 54 -46.75 11.97 40.14
C ASP A 54 -45.96 10.79 40.71
N ASP A 55 -46.26 10.39 41.97
CA ASP A 55 -45.59 9.28 42.68
C ASP A 55 -45.71 7.91 41.96
N SER A 56 -46.52 7.82 40.90
CA SER A 56 -46.63 6.66 40.00
C SER A 56 -45.57 6.62 38.89
N CYS A 57 -44.87 7.72 38.64
CA CYS A 57 -43.88 7.84 37.58
C CYS A 57 -42.47 7.54 38.15
N ARG A 58 -41.75 6.62 37.50
CA ARG A 58 -40.41 6.11 37.89
C ARG A 58 -39.27 7.15 37.76
N LEU A 59 -39.58 8.44 37.82
CA LEU A 59 -38.63 9.53 37.67
C LEU A 59 -37.99 9.88 39.01
N ALA A 60 -36.67 10.07 38.99
CA ALA A 60 -36.07 11.00 39.95
C ALA A 60 -36.58 12.37 39.52
N ARG A 61 -37.18 13.16 40.43
CA ARG A 61 -37.49 14.57 40.14
C ARG A 61 -36.38 15.18 39.26
N PRO A 62 -36.66 15.62 38.02
CA PRO A 62 -35.62 16.26 37.23
C PRO A 62 -35.11 17.45 38.04
N PRO A 63 -33.79 17.64 38.20
CA PRO A 63 -33.25 18.60 39.16
C PRO A 63 -33.63 20.06 38.89
N PHE A 64 -34.35 20.37 37.79
CA PHE A 64 -34.64 21.75 37.37
C PHE A 64 -36.06 22.00 36.82
N GLY A 65 -37.03 21.08 36.99
CA GLY A 65 -38.41 21.31 36.53
C GLY A 65 -38.58 21.41 35.00
N GLU A 66 -37.64 20.88 34.23
CA GLU A 66 -37.71 20.82 32.77
C GLU A 66 -38.37 19.51 32.30
N CYS A 67 -39.22 19.60 31.27
CA CYS A 67 -39.89 18.44 30.65
C CYS A 67 -38.91 17.61 29.81
N LEU A 68 -38.92 16.29 30.00
CA LEU A 68 -38.23 15.33 29.12
C LEU A 68 -39.21 14.85 28.04
N ALA A 69 -38.76 14.78 26.79
CA ALA A 69 -39.57 14.23 25.70
C ALA A 69 -39.85 12.73 25.93
N ARG A 70 -40.95 12.19 25.40
CA ARG A 70 -41.29 10.74 25.54
C ARG A 70 -40.24 9.83 24.96
N ASP A 71 -39.63 10.27 23.90
CA ASP A 71 -38.56 9.50 23.37
C ASP A 71 -37.35 9.53 24.32
N PHE A 72 -37.16 10.46 25.28
CA PHE A 72 -35.87 10.71 25.99
C PHE A 72 -35.08 9.47 26.41
N GLY A 73 -33.86 9.31 25.86
CA GLY A 73 -33.03 8.11 25.90
C GLY A 73 -33.73 6.81 25.48
N ALA A 74 -34.68 6.85 24.55
CA ALA A 74 -35.50 5.69 24.15
C ALA A 74 -34.60 4.48 23.88
N SER A 75 -35.17 3.29 23.95
CA SER A 75 -34.52 1.99 23.67
C SER A 75 -33.88 1.84 22.27
N ARG A 76 -33.64 2.94 21.56
CA ARG A 76 -33.06 3.08 20.23
C ARG A 76 -31.82 3.98 20.28
N CYS A 77 -30.84 3.65 19.46
CA CYS A 77 -29.60 4.42 19.32
C CYS A 77 -29.81 5.64 18.42
N GLU A 78 -30.45 6.69 18.95
CA GLU A 78 -30.73 7.92 18.19
C GLU A 78 -30.22 9.18 18.91
N ALA A 79 -30.20 10.32 18.20
CA ALA A 79 -29.46 11.53 18.59
C ALA A 79 -30.35 12.73 18.99
N TRP A 80 -31.56 12.52 19.51
CA TRP A 80 -32.54 13.59 19.75
C TRP A 80 -32.62 14.08 21.23
N ASP A 81 -31.68 13.64 22.08
CA ASP A 81 -31.61 14.01 23.50
C ASP A 81 -30.68 15.20 23.78
N CYS A 82 -31.19 16.40 23.55
CA CYS A 82 -30.50 17.63 23.91
C CYS A 82 -31.24 18.45 24.97
N ILE A 83 -30.68 18.46 26.18
CA ILE A 83 -31.06 19.41 27.23
C ILE A 83 -30.01 20.53 27.27
N PRO A 84 -30.36 21.78 26.91
CA PRO A 84 -29.40 22.89 26.81
C PRO A 84 -28.65 23.22 28.11
N SER A 85 -29.19 22.84 29.27
CA SER A 85 -28.68 23.18 30.60
C SER A 85 -27.64 22.18 31.15
N VAL A 86 -27.53 20.98 30.56
CA VAL A 86 -26.62 19.90 31.00
C VAL A 86 -25.78 19.43 29.80
N ASN A 87 -24.66 20.11 29.60
CA ASN A 87 -23.74 19.93 28.48
C ASN A 87 -23.26 18.47 28.22
N GLN A 88 -22.88 18.23 26.94
CA GLN A 88 -22.12 17.10 26.34
C GLN A 88 -22.83 15.83 25.87
N LEU A 89 -24.09 15.57 26.25
CA LEU A 89 -24.76 14.31 25.87
C LEU A 89 -25.31 14.28 24.41
N CYS A 90 -25.11 15.36 23.66
CA CYS A 90 -25.84 15.72 22.44
C CYS A 90 -25.22 15.28 21.10
N GLU A 91 -23.93 14.96 21.03
CA GLU A 91 -23.26 14.80 19.73
C GLU A 91 -23.37 13.39 19.14
N ARG A 92 -23.82 12.41 19.93
CA ARG A 92 -23.69 10.98 19.60
C ARG A 92 -24.90 10.20 20.09
N GLN A 93 -25.17 9.08 19.42
CA GLN A 93 -26.27 8.18 19.79
C GLN A 93 -25.94 7.44 21.09
N TRP A 94 -26.95 7.27 21.93
CA TRP A 94 -26.87 6.51 23.19
C TRP A 94 -28.22 5.87 23.50
N CYS A 95 -28.26 4.99 24.50
CA CYS A 95 -29.51 4.43 25.03
C CYS A 95 -29.37 4.05 26.51
N TYR A 96 -30.49 3.83 27.19
CA TYR A 96 -30.49 3.27 28.55
C TYR A 96 -30.21 1.78 28.58
N VAL A 97 -29.55 1.34 29.64
CA VAL A 97 -29.04 -0.01 29.84
C VAL A 97 -29.15 -0.40 31.31
N ASP A 98 -29.29 -1.69 31.57
CA ASP A 98 -29.28 -2.24 32.94
C ASP A 98 -27.81 -2.46 33.37
N PRO A 99 -27.34 -1.82 34.45
CA PRO A 99 -25.99 -2.02 34.98
C PRO A 99 -25.65 -3.48 35.29
N ASN A 100 -26.65 -4.29 35.64
CA ASN A 100 -26.47 -5.70 35.96
C ASN A 100 -26.36 -6.58 34.71
N ASN A 101 -26.86 -6.10 33.57
CA ASN A 101 -26.89 -6.82 32.30
C ASN A 101 -26.21 -6.01 31.17
N CYS A 102 -25.21 -5.20 31.52
CA CYS A 102 -24.43 -4.43 30.56
C CYS A 102 -22.94 -4.56 30.86
N ASN A 103 -22.21 -5.20 29.93
CA ASN A 103 -20.76 -5.33 30.04
C ASN A 103 -19.99 -4.23 29.25
N ARG A 104 -20.65 -3.09 29.00
CA ARG A 104 -20.07 -1.93 28.30
C ARG A 104 -19.89 -0.77 29.27
N THR A 105 -19.15 0.26 28.84
CA THR A 105 -19.05 1.48 29.63
C THR A 105 -20.38 2.22 29.62
N PHE A 106 -20.95 2.36 30.81
CA PHE A 106 -22.15 3.13 31.07
C PHE A 106 -21.88 4.20 32.12
N SER A 107 -22.79 5.14 32.27
CA SER A 107 -22.79 6.14 33.32
C SER A 107 -24.16 6.20 33.95
N ASP A 108 -24.22 6.37 35.26
CA ASP A 108 -25.48 6.38 35.99
C ASP A 108 -26.36 7.53 35.54
N SER A 109 -27.64 7.22 35.32
CA SER A 109 -28.60 8.24 34.91
C SER A 109 -28.87 9.19 36.07
N ILE A 110 -28.73 10.48 35.82
CA ILE A 110 -29.19 11.53 36.74
C ILE A 110 -30.71 11.78 36.62
N PHE A 111 -31.35 11.22 35.59
CA PHE A 111 -32.76 11.45 35.27
C PHE A 111 -33.69 10.36 35.84
N PHE A 112 -33.16 9.14 36.06
CA PHE A 112 -33.93 8.01 36.57
C PHE A 112 -33.29 7.46 37.85
N THR A 113 -34.02 7.46 38.96
CA THR A 113 -33.54 7.02 40.29
C THR A 113 -33.49 5.50 40.45
N ILE A 114 -34.07 4.75 39.52
CA ILE A 114 -34.27 3.30 39.65
C ILE A 114 -33.21 2.55 38.84
N GLY A 115 -31.95 2.65 39.27
CA GLY A 115 -30.86 1.77 38.80
C GLY A 115 -30.67 1.69 37.27
N LEU A 116 -31.09 2.72 36.52
CA LEU A 116 -30.90 2.82 35.08
C LEU A 116 -29.65 3.64 34.79
N SER A 117 -28.83 3.16 33.87
CA SER A 117 -27.63 3.85 33.41
C SER A 117 -27.72 4.04 31.90
N PHE A 118 -27.01 5.02 31.35
CA PHE A 118 -26.95 5.24 29.90
C PHE A 118 -25.59 4.84 29.34
N SER A 119 -25.56 4.37 28.10
CA SER A 119 -24.33 3.88 27.45
C SER A 119 -24.24 4.36 26.00
N TYR A 120 -23.23 5.18 25.73
CA TYR A 120 -22.80 5.51 24.36
C TYR A 120 -22.18 4.29 23.67
N ALA A 121 -21.46 3.46 24.43
CA ALA A 121 -20.71 2.34 23.88
C ALA A 121 -21.62 1.25 23.34
N THR A 122 -22.83 1.15 23.86
CA THR A 122 -23.90 0.29 23.35
C THR A 122 -24.31 0.66 21.93
N CYS A 123 -24.30 1.95 21.64
CA CYS A 123 -24.58 2.53 20.33
C CYS A 123 -23.31 2.80 19.51
N GLY A 124 -22.17 2.22 19.91
CA GLY A 124 -20.94 2.28 19.12
C GLY A 124 -20.09 3.53 19.32
N PHE A 125 -20.38 4.34 20.32
CA PHE A 125 -19.63 5.55 20.63
C PHE A 125 -18.92 5.46 21.98
N SER A 126 -17.67 5.92 22.11
CA SER A 126 -17.07 6.07 23.43
C SER A 126 -17.68 7.28 24.16
N SER A 127 -17.97 7.13 25.46
CA SER A 127 -18.47 8.24 26.30
C SER A 127 -17.39 9.33 26.39
N ARG A 128 -17.70 10.53 25.91
CA ARG A 128 -16.81 11.70 25.90
C ARG A 128 -16.93 12.53 27.18
N SER A 129 -17.22 11.90 28.32
CA SER A 129 -17.34 12.62 29.59
C SER A 129 -15.97 13.15 30.02
N ASN A 130 -15.74 14.43 29.73
CA ASN A 130 -14.73 15.34 30.26
C ASN A 130 -13.27 14.83 30.38
N ASN A 131 -12.46 15.28 29.42
CA ASN A 131 -11.01 15.60 29.49
C ASN A 131 -9.96 14.56 29.89
N ASP A 132 -10.32 13.37 30.35
CA ASP A 132 -9.39 12.25 30.43
C ASP A 132 -10.20 11.02 30.04
N ASN A 133 -9.83 10.26 29.00
CA ASN A 133 -10.49 9.00 28.72
C ASN A 133 -10.12 8.05 29.89
N PRO A 134 -10.94 7.96 30.97
CA PRO A 134 -10.51 7.35 32.23
C PRO A 134 -10.33 5.84 32.06
N ARG A 135 -10.85 5.32 30.94
CA ARG A 135 -10.72 3.95 30.47
C ARG A 135 -9.28 3.48 30.36
N TRP A 136 -8.32 4.37 30.13
CA TRP A 136 -6.90 4.01 30.00
C TRP A 136 -6.04 4.49 31.16
N ALA A 137 -6.64 5.10 32.19
CA ALA A 137 -5.94 5.41 33.43
C ALA A 137 -5.62 4.09 34.16
N GLY A 138 -4.35 3.88 34.53
CA GLY A 138 -3.86 2.59 35.03
C GLY A 138 -4.67 2.00 36.19
N GLY A 139 -5.21 2.82 37.09
CA GLY A 139 -6.05 2.37 38.20
C GLY A 139 -7.40 1.78 37.78
N GLU A 140 -8.06 2.38 36.79
CA GLU A 140 -9.37 1.94 36.27
C GLU A 140 -9.27 0.66 35.43
N ILE A 141 -8.12 0.43 34.78
CA ILE A 141 -7.85 -0.83 34.07
C ILE A 141 -7.72 -1.98 35.07
N ILE A 142 -6.92 -1.78 36.12
CA ILE A 142 -6.67 -2.81 37.14
C ILE A 142 -7.97 -3.24 37.81
N ASN A 143 -8.81 -2.28 38.23
CA ASN A 143 -10.09 -2.60 38.87
C ASN A 143 -11.04 -3.40 37.98
N ARG A 144 -10.99 -3.21 36.66
CA ARG A 144 -11.86 -3.92 35.71
C ARG A 144 -11.37 -5.30 35.34
N LEU A 145 -10.04 -5.49 35.28
CA LEU A 145 -9.45 -6.76 34.88
C LEU A 145 -9.17 -7.71 36.05
N ASN A 146 -9.11 -7.21 37.29
CA ASN A 146 -8.77 -8.03 38.44
C ASN A 146 -9.82 -9.14 38.67
N GLY A 147 -9.37 -10.39 38.68
CA GLY A 147 -10.23 -11.57 38.90
C GLY A 147 -11.14 -11.98 37.74
N ARG A 148 -10.96 -11.40 36.54
CA ARG A 148 -11.74 -11.74 35.33
C ARG A 148 -10.83 -12.31 34.23
N PRO A 149 -11.34 -13.22 33.36
CA PRO A 149 -10.58 -13.64 32.20
C PRO A 149 -10.39 -12.46 31.24
N LEU A 150 -9.17 -12.33 30.70
CA LEU A 150 -8.83 -11.28 29.75
C LEU A 150 -9.48 -11.59 28.41
N ARG A 151 -10.37 -10.71 27.93
CA ARG A 151 -11.04 -10.90 26.65
C ARG A 151 -10.11 -10.45 25.52
N ILE A 152 -9.70 -11.38 24.68
CA ILE A 152 -8.76 -11.13 23.57
C ILE A 152 -9.46 -11.21 22.22
N GLY A 153 -9.03 -10.39 21.26
CA GLY A 153 -9.58 -10.35 19.90
C GLY A 153 -8.49 -10.33 18.84
N PHE A 154 -8.83 -10.79 17.64
CA PHE A 154 -7.92 -10.84 16.50
C PHE A 154 -8.53 -10.16 15.27
N PRO A 155 -7.80 -9.27 14.57
CA PRO A 155 -8.30 -8.48 13.44
C PRO A 155 -8.54 -9.29 12.16
N GLY A 156 -8.09 -10.54 12.07
CA GLY A 156 -8.20 -11.35 10.87
C GLY A 156 -6.98 -12.25 10.71
N SER A 157 -6.55 -12.47 9.48
CA SER A 157 -5.30 -13.17 9.16
C SER A 157 -4.34 -12.27 8.40
N GLU A 158 -3.04 -12.43 8.64
CA GLU A 158 -1.96 -11.71 7.98
C GLU A 158 -0.70 -12.57 7.87
N GLY A 159 -0.59 -13.29 6.75
CA GLY A 159 0.57 -14.12 6.42
C GLY A 159 1.00 -15.00 7.60
N ALA A 160 2.32 -15.18 7.80
CA ALA A 160 2.84 -15.95 8.93
C ALA A 160 2.74 -15.25 10.31
N LEU A 161 2.29 -13.99 10.36
CA LEU A 161 2.22 -13.21 11.59
C LEU A 161 0.96 -13.52 12.39
N LEU A 162 -0.14 -13.78 11.69
CA LEU A 162 -1.44 -14.07 12.27
C LEU A 162 -2.21 -15.02 11.36
N LEU A 163 -2.38 -16.26 11.79
CA LEU A 163 -2.99 -17.35 11.02
C LEU A 163 -4.12 -17.98 11.82
N ASN A 164 -5.00 -18.67 11.11
CA ASN A 164 -5.86 -19.66 11.75
C ASN A 164 -5.05 -20.93 12.01
N GLU A 165 -5.38 -21.65 13.09
CA GLU A 165 -4.83 -22.98 13.27
C GLU A 165 -5.12 -23.90 12.08
N PRO A 166 -4.17 -24.78 11.71
CA PRO A 166 -4.35 -25.69 10.60
C PRO A 166 -5.59 -26.57 10.78
N GLY A 167 -6.51 -26.55 9.82
CA GLY A 167 -7.74 -27.33 9.86
C GLY A 167 -8.96 -26.59 10.43
N CYS A 168 -8.83 -25.31 10.80
CA CYS A 168 -9.95 -24.45 11.16
C CYS A 168 -10.05 -23.26 10.20
N GLU A 169 -11.24 -23.02 9.65
CA GLU A 169 -11.53 -21.89 8.76
C GLU A 169 -12.65 -21.03 9.33
N GLY A 170 -12.48 -19.70 9.31
CA GLY A 170 -13.44 -18.74 9.88
C GLY A 170 -12.84 -17.86 10.98
N ASP A 171 -13.67 -16.96 11.50
CA ASP A 171 -13.24 -15.95 12.47
C ASP A 171 -13.10 -16.49 13.90
N ASP A 172 -13.87 -17.52 14.24
CA ASP A 172 -13.94 -18.18 15.56
C ASP A 172 -12.81 -19.19 15.80
N CYS A 173 -11.93 -19.34 14.80
CA CYS A 173 -10.83 -20.27 14.90
C CYS A 173 -9.77 -19.82 15.89
N PRO A 174 -9.17 -20.77 16.64
CA PRO A 174 -7.94 -20.51 17.36
C PRO A 174 -6.89 -19.92 16.43
N ARG A 175 -6.18 -18.90 16.91
CA ARG A 175 -5.18 -18.18 16.11
C ARG A 175 -3.79 -18.69 16.44
N THR A 176 -2.97 -18.79 15.40
CA THR A 176 -1.55 -19.17 15.47
C THR A 176 -0.71 -18.16 14.69
N GLY A 177 0.60 -18.38 14.63
CA GLY A 177 1.57 -17.45 14.03
C GLY A 177 2.33 -16.65 15.08
N ALA A 178 3.21 -15.78 14.63
CA ALA A 178 4.19 -15.12 15.50
C ALA A 178 3.56 -14.32 16.64
N TYR A 179 2.47 -13.58 16.38
CA TYR A 179 1.82 -12.73 17.39
C TYR A 179 1.00 -13.52 18.41
N PRO A 180 0.08 -14.41 18.01
CA PRO A 180 -0.66 -15.21 18.99
C PRO A 180 0.26 -16.06 19.85
N LEU A 181 1.26 -16.72 19.26
CA LEU A 181 2.20 -17.57 20.02
C LEU A 181 2.98 -16.79 21.07
N LEU A 182 3.51 -15.60 20.71
CA LEU A 182 4.19 -14.72 21.66
C LEU A 182 3.27 -14.32 22.81
N MET A 183 2.03 -13.93 22.51
CA MET A 183 1.09 -13.49 23.53
C MET A 183 0.61 -14.63 24.43
N TYR A 184 0.31 -15.81 23.87
CA TYR A 184 -0.06 -16.97 24.67
C TYR A 184 1.05 -17.39 25.61
N GLN A 185 2.32 -17.35 25.19
CA GLN A 185 3.44 -17.60 26.07
C GLN A 185 3.51 -16.60 27.23
N ILE A 186 3.31 -15.30 26.95
CA ILE A 186 3.26 -14.27 28.00
C ILE A 186 2.10 -14.54 28.98
N PHE A 187 0.92 -14.89 28.47
CA PHE A 187 -0.24 -15.16 29.32
C PHE A 187 -0.01 -16.40 30.20
N GLU A 188 0.58 -17.46 29.65
CA GLU A 188 0.90 -18.68 30.40
C GLU A 188 1.95 -18.41 31.49
N GLU A 189 3.02 -17.68 31.17
CA GLU A 189 4.07 -17.30 32.14
C GLU A 189 3.53 -16.41 33.27
N GLN A 190 2.53 -15.57 32.99
CA GLN A 190 1.90 -14.68 33.97
C GLN A 190 0.66 -15.28 34.65
N GLY A 191 0.24 -16.51 34.30
CA GLY A 191 -0.96 -17.14 34.84
C GLY A 191 -2.28 -16.42 34.48
N ILE A 192 -2.32 -15.72 33.34
CA ILE A 192 -3.48 -14.96 32.87
C ILE A 192 -4.44 -15.90 32.14
N VAL A 193 -5.68 -15.98 32.61
CA VAL A 193 -6.75 -16.70 31.91
C VAL A 193 -7.31 -15.81 30.81
N THR A 194 -7.42 -16.33 29.58
CA THR A 194 -7.93 -15.57 28.42
C THR A 194 -9.22 -16.15 27.85
N GLU A 195 -10.09 -15.28 27.35
CA GLU A 195 -11.31 -15.63 26.61
C GLU A 195 -11.24 -14.99 25.22
N THR A 196 -11.23 -15.79 24.15
CA THR A 196 -11.23 -15.24 22.78
C THR A 196 -12.63 -14.75 22.42
N ARG A 197 -12.71 -13.54 21.87
CA ARG A 197 -13.95 -12.94 21.36
C ARG A 197 -13.82 -12.51 19.93
N LEU A 198 -14.92 -12.67 19.19
CA LEU A 198 -15.06 -12.17 17.84
C LEU A 198 -15.22 -10.65 17.83
N ILE A 199 -14.69 -10.03 16.79
CA ILE A 199 -14.92 -8.59 16.54
C ILE A 199 -16.41 -8.37 16.27
N SER A 200 -16.99 -7.43 17.01
CA SER A 200 -18.41 -7.11 16.96
C SER A 200 -18.83 -6.62 15.57
N ASN A 201 -20.04 -6.99 15.15
CA ASN A 201 -20.61 -6.52 13.89
C ASN A 201 -20.70 -4.99 13.86
N LEU A 202 -20.97 -4.36 15.00
CA LEU A 202 -21.02 -2.91 15.16
C LEU A 202 -19.70 -2.24 14.74
N SER A 203 -18.56 -2.77 15.17
CA SER A 203 -17.26 -2.24 14.78
C SER A 203 -16.90 -2.57 13.33
N ARG A 204 -17.30 -3.74 12.82
CA ARG A 204 -17.10 -4.10 11.40
C ARG A 204 -17.88 -3.20 10.46
N THR A 205 -19.11 -2.82 10.81
CA THR A 205 -19.93 -1.90 10.01
C THR A 205 -19.44 -0.45 10.11
N ALA A 206 -18.91 -0.05 11.27
CA ALA A 206 -18.31 1.28 11.44
C ALA A 206 -17.01 1.45 10.64
N TYR A 207 -16.22 0.38 10.51
CA TYR A 207 -14.93 0.38 9.80
C TYR A 207 -14.84 -0.73 8.75
N PRO A 208 -15.61 -0.66 7.65
CA PRO A 208 -15.71 -1.73 6.66
C PRO A 208 -14.42 -1.95 5.87
N THR A 209 -13.56 -0.93 5.79
CA THR A 209 -12.29 -0.98 5.03
C THR A 209 -11.13 -1.56 5.82
N SER A 210 -11.25 -1.69 7.16
CA SER A 210 -10.15 -2.16 8.01
C SER A 210 -10.64 -2.91 9.23
N SER A 211 -10.56 -4.23 9.19
CA SER A 211 -10.84 -5.12 10.32
C SER A 211 -9.91 -4.84 11.52
N TYR A 212 -8.70 -4.35 11.28
CA TYR A 212 -7.78 -3.88 12.30
C TYR A 212 -8.31 -2.67 13.07
N THR A 213 -8.87 -1.69 12.35
CA THR A 213 -9.48 -0.53 13.00
C THR A 213 -10.78 -0.93 13.71
N ALA A 214 -11.54 -1.88 13.17
CA ALA A 214 -12.69 -2.46 13.87
C ALA A 214 -12.30 -3.14 15.21
N CYS A 215 -11.21 -3.91 15.24
CA CYS A 215 -10.69 -4.51 16.48
C CYS A 215 -10.31 -3.43 17.50
N VAL A 216 -9.56 -2.41 17.08
CA VAL A 216 -9.20 -1.26 17.92
C VAL A 216 -10.44 -0.56 18.48
N ASN A 217 -11.49 -0.43 17.68
CA ASN A 217 -12.74 0.16 18.13
C ASN A 217 -13.45 -0.70 19.18
N ASP A 218 -13.47 -2.04 19.05
CA ASP A 218 -14.04 -2.91 20.08
C ASP A 218 -13.32 -2.82 21.42
N VAL A 219 -12.01 -2.57 21.39
CA VAL A 219 -11.22 -2.31 22.59
C VAL A 219 -11.59 -0.95 23.21
N ASN A 220 -11.77 0.08 22.39
CA ASN A 220 -12.29 1.38 22.84
C ASN A 220 -13.71 1.28 23.43
N LEU A 221 -14.57 0.44 22.84
CA LEU A 221 -15.95 0.21 23.30
C LEU A 221 -16.03 -0.74 24.50
N GLY A 222 -15.03 -1.58 24.72
CA GLY A 222 -14.96 -2.47 25.87
C GLY A 222 -15.52 -3.86 25.70
N SER A 223 -15.85 -4.24 24.47
CA SER A 223 -16.25 -5.62 24.16
C SER A 223 -15.09 -6.58 24.29
N ILE A 224 -13.89 -6.10 24.03
CA ILE A 224 -12.63 -6.84 24.09
C ILE A 224 -11.65 -5.99 24.92
N ASP A 225 -10.79 -6.64 25.70
CA ASP A 225 -9.80 -5.95 26.55
C ASP A 225 -8.46 -5.76 25.84
N LEU A 226 -8.10 -6.69 24.94
CA LEU A 226 -6.86 -6.65 24.17
C LEU A 226 -7.05 -7.17 22.74
N CYS A 227 -6.64 -6.39 21.76
CA CYS A 227 -6.53 -6.84 20.36
C CYS A 227 -5.09 -7.24 20.04
N ILE A 228 -4.91 -8.46 19.53
CA ILE A 228 -3.60 -9.05 19.25
C ILE A 228 -3.40 -9.18 17.75
N GLY A 229 -2.29 -8.63 17.25
CA GLY A 229 -1.94 -8.71 15.84
C GLY A 229 -0.92 -7.66 15.43
N PRO A 230 -0.49 -7.69 14.16
CA PRO A 230 0.39 -6.69 13.57
C PRO A 230 -0.38 -5.37 13.31
N PHE A 231 -0.46 -4.50 14.31
CA PHE A 231 -1.11 -3.20 14.16
C PHE A 231 -0.10 -2.11 13.76
N TRP A 232 -0.39 -1.39 12.69
CA TRP A 232 0.20 -0.06 12.48
C TRP A 232 -0.38 0.94 13.48
N VAL A 233 0.52 1.63 14.17
CA VAL A 233 0.21 2.73 15.08
C VAL A 233 -0.02 3.98 14.24
N THR A 234 -1.28 4.45 14.18
CA THR A 234 -1.67 5.66 13.44
C THR A 234 -2.33 6.65 14.39
N ALA A 235 -2.30 7.94 14.06
CA ALA A 235 -2.93 9.00 14.85
C ALA A 235 -4.42 8.72 15.11
N ALA A 236 -5.14 8.18 14.12
CA ALA A 236 -6.55 7.81 14.25
C ALA A 236 -6.78 6.70 15.27
N ARG A 237 -5.86 5.73 15.38
CA ARG A 237 -5.98 4.60 16.33
C ARG A 237 -5.51 4.96 17.73
N THR A 238 -4.46 5.77 17.88
CA THR A 238 -3.99 6.24 19.21
C THR A 238 -4.97 7.18 19.90
N GLN A 239 -5.91 7.78 19.16
CA GLN A 239 -7.02 8.51 19.76
C GLN A 239 -8.09 7.60 20.38
N LEU A 240 -8.15 6.32 19.99
CA LEU A 240 -9.13 5.36 20.47
C LEU A 240 -8.59 4.54 21.66
N VAL A 241 -7.37 4.05 21.55
CA VAL A 241 -6.78 3.11 22.53
C VAL A 241 -5.29 3.36 22.75
N ALA A 242 -4.78 2.86 23.87
CA ALA A 242 -3.34 2.78 24.11
C ALA A 242 -2.72 1.60 23.36
N PHE A 243 -1.49 1.79 22.85
CA PHE A 243 -0.69 0.75 22.21
C PHE A 243 0.43 0.30 23.14
N THR A 244 0.87 -0.95 22.97
CA THR A 244 2.11 -1.46 23.57
C THR A 244 3.33 -0.83 22.91
N LEU A 245 4.52 -1.13 23.44
CA LEU A 245 5.77 -0.80 22.75
C LEU A 245 5.79 -1.49 21.38
N PRO A 246 6.22 -0.79 20.30
CA PRO A 246 6.32 -1.39 18.97
C PRO A 246 7.22 -2.63 19.00
N LEU A 247 6.66 -3.79 18.61
CA LEU A 247 7.41 -5.05 18.53
C LEU A 247 8.26 -5.17 17.26
N HIS A 248 7.87 -4.44 16.21
CA HIS A 248 8.60 -4.32 14.95
C HIS A 248 8.29 -2.98 14.29
N VAL A 249 9.15 -2.56 13.37
CA VAL A 249 8.96 -1.37 12.55
C VAL A 249 8.85 -1.81 11.10
N ASP A 250 7.79 -1.38 10.43
CA ASP A 250 7.60 -1.64 9.01
C ASP A 250 8.18 -0.50 8.17
N ASP A 251 8.99 -0.89 7.19
CA ASP A 251 9.59 0.00 6.22
C ASP A 251 8.73 0.06 4.96
N PHE A 252 8.11 1.22 4.72
CA PHE A 252 7.41 1.49 3.46
C PHE A 252 8.40 1.81 2.34
N ARG A 253 8.21 1.19 1.18
CA ARG A 253 9.00 1.37 -0.02
C ARG A 253 8.12 1.89 -1.16
N LEU A 254 8.71 2.75 -2.00
CA LEU A 254 8.12 3.13 -3.26
C LEU A 254 8.39 2.02 -4.29
N ILE A 255 7.33 1.33 -4.69
CA ILE A 255 7.36 0.32 -5.72
C ILE A 255 7.15 1.00 -7.07
N VAL A 256 8.07 0.75 -8.00
CA VAL A 256 8.04 1.30 -9.34
C VAL A 256 8.08 0.18 -10.37
N GLY A 257 7.19 0.26 -11.35
CA GLY A 257 7.28 -0.57 -12.54
C GLY A 257 8.56 -0.24 -13.32
N PHE A 258 9.21 -1.26 -13.85
CA PHE A 258 10.25 -1.08 -14.87
C PHE A 258 9.68 -1.54 -16.21
N GLU A 259 9.59 -0.64 -17.16
CA GLU A 259 9.26 -1.02 -18.51
C GLU A 259 10.54 -1.45 -19.21
N GLN A 260 10.67 -2.76 -19.44
CA GLN A 260 11.75 -3.27 -20.27
C GLN A 260 11.36 -2.99 -21.72
N GLU A 261 11.70 -1.79 -22.21
CA GLU A 261 11.61 -1.52 -23.65
C GLU A 261 12.47 -2.57 -24.37
N SER A 262 11.81 -3.56 -24.96
CA SER A 262 12.47 -4.55 -25.78
C SER A 262 12.91 -3.87 -27.07
N LYS A 263 14.08 -3.22 -27.02
CA LYS A 263 14.63 -2.55 -28.19
C LYS A 263 14.76 -3.58 -29.30
N GLY A 264 14.05 -3.33 -30.40
CA GLY A 264 13.90 -4.27 -31.51
C GLY A 264 15.23 -4.67 -32.13
N PHE A 265 15.23 -5.75 -32.90
CA PHE A 265 16.43 -6.28 -33.58
C PHE A 265 17.24 -5.20 -34.31
N TRP A 266 16.54 -4.30 -35.01
CA TRP A 266 17.16 -3.19 -35.75
C TRP A 266 17.85 -2.15 -34.87
N PHE A 267 17.35 -1.91 -33.66
CA PHE A 267 18.03 -1.03 -32.70
C PHE A 267 19.38 -1.64 -32.32
N ARG A 268 19.42 -2.94 -32.00
CA ARG A 268 20.65 -3.66 -31.62
C ARG A 268 21.69 -3.71 -32.75
N MET A 269 21.23 -3.84 -34.00
CA MET A 269 22.12 -3.81 -35.17
C MET A 269 22.73 -2.43 -35.44
N LYS A 270 22.04 -1.34 -35.09
CA LYS A 270 22.55 0.03 -35.26
C LYS A 270 23.40 0.51 -34.09
N THR A 271 23.29 -0.11 -32.90
CA THR A 271 24.07 0.23 -31.70
C THR A 271 25.58 0.37 -31.96
N PRO A 272 26.26 -0.52 -32.70
CA PRO A 272 27.69 -0.40 -32.93
C PRO A 272 28.09 0.85 -33.75
N TYR A 273 27.23 1.30 -34.65
CA TYR A 273 27.49 2.48 -35.48
C TYR A 273 27.25 3.80 -34.74
N LEU A 274 26.45 3.78 -33.67
CA LEU A 274 26.17 4.94 -32.81
C LEU A 274 27.29 5.24 -31.81
N VAL A 275 28.30 4.37 -31.70
CA VAL A 275 29.43 4.53 -30.77
C VAL A 275 30.33 5.70 -31.16
N PHE A 276 30.46 5.98 -32.46
CA PHE A 276 31.25 7.09 -32.97
C PHE A 276 30.35 8.09 -33.72
N SER A 277 30.62 9.38 -33.54
CA SER A 277 29.89 10.43 -34.25
C SER A 277 30.25 10.42 -35.74
N GLY A 278 29.34 10.89 -36.60
CA GLY A 278 29.57 10.97 -38.05
C GLY A 278 30.89 11.67 -38.45
N PRO A 279 31.24 12.82 -37.85
CA PRO A 279 32.52 13.49 -38.10
C PRO A 279 33.74 12.65 -37.70
N LEU A 280 33.64 11.87 -36.62
CA LEU A 280 34.73 11.02 -36.16
C LEU A 280 34.99 9.87 -37.15
N TRP A 281 33.94 9.24 -37.69
CA TRP A 281 34.08 8.25 -38.75
C TRP A 281 34.79 8.80 -39.99
N LEU A 282 34.43 10.01 -40.41
CA LEU A 282 35.12 10.70 -41.52
C LEU A 282 36.59 10.98 -41.18
N SER A 283 36.89 11.36 -39.94
CA SER A 283 38.27 11.58 -39.51
C SER A 283 39.11 10.30 -39.52
N LEU A 284 38.53 9.15 -39.14
CA LEU A 284 39.20 7.85 -39.20
C LEU A 284 39.51 7.44 -40.65
N LEU A 285 38.54 7.61 -41.56
CA LEU A 285 38.77 7.42 -43.00
C LEU A 285 39.86 8.35 -43.52
N GLY A 286 39.88 9.60 -43.06
CA GLY A 286 40.91 10.59 -43.39
C GLY A 286 42.31 10.17 -42.94
N VAL A 287 42.47 9.72 -41.69
CA VAL A 287 43.77 9.24 -41.18
C VAL A 287 44.25 8.03 -41.96
N MET A 288 43.36 7.09 -42.30
CA MET A 288 43.73 5.94 -43.14
C MET A 288 44.23 6.39 -44.53
N ALA A 289 43.56 7.36 -45.15
CA ALA A 289 44.00 7.91 -46.43
C ALA A 289 45.36 8.62 -46.33
N VAL A 290 45.58 9.40 -45.27
CA VAL A 290 46.86 10.10 -45.04
C VAL A 290 48.00 9.11 -44.84
N VAL A 291 47.80 8.07 -44.02
CA VAL A 291 48.82 7.03 -43.77
C VAL A 291 49.11 6.25 -45.06
N ALA A 292 48.08 5.89 -45.83
CA ALA A 292 48.25 5.21 -47.11
C ALA A 292 49.08 6.04 -48.11
N VAL A 293 48.77 7.34 -48.24
CA VAL A 293 49.52 8.25 -49.11
C VAL A 293 50.96 8.41 -48.62
N ALA A 294 51.18 8.53 -47.31
CA ALA A 294 52.50 8.67 -46.71
C ALA A 294 53.37 7.43 -46.94
N LEU A 295 52.82 6.24 -46.72
CA LEU A 295 53.52 4.96 -46.96
C LEU A 295 53.82 4.79 -48.46
N TRP A 296 52.83 5.02 -49.33
CA TRP A 296 53.02 4.98 -50.78
C TRP A 296 54.13 5.94 -51.24
N TRP A 297 54.13 7.18 -50.73
CA TRP A 297 55.11 8.19 -51.10
C TRP A 297 56.53 7.83 -50.65
N VAL A 298 56.68 7.42 -49.39
CA VAL A 298 57.99 7.07 -48.80
C VAL A 298 58.58 5.83 -49.47
N GLU A 299 57.75 4.83 -49.76
CA GLU A 299 58.23 3.58 -50.35
C GLU A 299 58.53 3.71 -51.84
N ARG A 300 57.78 4.55 -52.56
CA ARG A 300 58.09 4.90 -53.95
C ARG A 300 59.46 5.57 -54.10
N GLN A 301 59.92 6.31 -53.10
CA GLN A 301 61.24 6.94 -53.11
C GLN A 301 62.38 5.97 -52.72
N SER A 302 62.06 4.81 -52.17
CA SER A 302 63.05 3.83 -51.76
C SER A 302 63.49 2.94 -52.94
N VAL A 303 64.78 2.94 -53.26
CA VAL A 303 65.37 2.20 -54.41
C VAL A 303 65.23 0.67 -54.30
N ARG A 304 64.72 0.15 -53.18
CA ARG A 304 64.67 -1.28 -52.85
C ARG A 304 63.33 -1.97 -53.11
N TYR A 305 62.31 -1.27 -53.63
CA TYR A 305 60.99 -1.85 -53.83
C TYR A 305 60.74 -2.20 -55.31
N PRO A 306 60.56 -3.48 -55.67
CA PRO A 306 60.07 -3.83 -57.00
C PRO A 306 58.62 -3.38 -57.15
N VAL A 307 58.35 -2.56 -58.17
CA VAL A 307 57.08 -1.84 -58.38
C VAL A 307 55.92 -2.77 -58.81
N ASP A 308 56.18 -4.08 -58.94
CA ASP A 308 55.30 -5.03 -59.63
C ASP A 308 54.50 -5.99 -58.71
N GLU A 309 54.61 -5.88 -57.38
CA GLU A 309 53.68 -6.53 -56.44
C GLU A 309 52.63 -5.53 -55.93
N GLY A 310 51.37 -5.97 -55.84
CA GLY A 310 50.13 -5.16 -55.82
C GLY A 310 49.96 -4.03 -54.78
N SER A 311 50.96 -3.74 -53.96
CA SER A 311 51.06 -2.63 -52.99
C SER A 311 51.81 -1.40 -53.54
N GLY A 312 52.45 -1.47 -54.72
CA GLY A 312 53.21 -0.35 -55.32
C GLY A 312 52.36 0.84 -55.81
N ASN A 313 51.03 0.65 -55.93
CA ASN A 313 50.09 1.66 -56.40
C ASN A 313 49.27 2.26 -55.25
N LEU A 314 48.88 3.53 -55.37
CA LEU A 314 48.11 4.24 -54.36
C LEU A 314 46.81 3.52 -53.92
N PRO A 315 46.02 2.90 -54.83
CA PRO A 315 44.85 2.11 -54.41
C PRO A 315 45.20 0.87 -53.57
N GLY A 316 46.35 0.24 -53.81
CA GLY A 316 46.85 -0.88 -53.01
C GLY A 316 47.20 -0.43 -51.60
N ALA A 317 47.97 0.66 -51.48
CA ALA A 317 48.32 1.24 -50.18
C ALA A 317 47.09 1.69 -49.36
N LEU A 318 46.04 2.19 -50.03
CA LEU A 318 44.77 2.53 -49.40
C LEU A 318 44.04 1.29 -48.88
N MET A 319 44.02 0.21 -49.67
CA MET A 319 43.43 -1.06 -49.27
C MET A 319 44.19 -1.66 -48.08
N ASP A 320 45.53 -1.64 -48.10
CA ASP A 320 46.35 -2.16 -47.01
C ASP A 320 46.16 -1.37 -45.71
N ALA A 321 46.05 -0.04 -45.79
CA ALA A 321 45.74 0.80 -44.64
C ALA A 321 44.35 0.48 -44.07
N ALA A 322 43.34 0.30 -44.92
CA ALA A 322 41.98 -0.08 -44.52
C ALA A 322 41.94 -1.49 -43.89
N MET A 323 42.61 -2.47 -44.51
CA MET A 323 42.72 -3.84 -44.01
C MET A 323 43.47 -3.91 -42.67
N SER A 324 44.43 -3.01 -42.46
CA SER A 324 45.15 -2.93 -41.19
C SER A 324 44.24 -2.48 -40.02
N MET A 325 43.29 -1.58 -40.29
CA MET A 325 42.31 -1.14 -39.30
C MET A 325 41.28 -2.23 -38.98
N THR A 326 40.80 -2.96 -40.00
CA THR A 326 39.80 -4.03 -39.81
C THR A 326 40.36 -5.28 -39.14
N THR A 327 41.64 -5.60 -39.40
CA THR A 327 42.34 -6.73 -38.77
C THR A 327 42.95 -6.38 -37.40
N GLY A 328 43.09 -5.09 -37.08
CA GLY A 328 43.66 -4.62 -35.82
C GLY A 328 45.19 -4.63 -35.77
N ALA A 329 45.87 -4.86 -36.90
CA ALA A 329 47.33 -4.92 -37.01
C ALA A 329 47.79 -4.46 -38.40
N PRO A 330 49.02 -3.91 -38.54
CA PRO A 330 49.55 -3.54 -39.85
C PRO A 330 49.72 -4.77 -40.76
N VAL A 331 49.05 -4.77 -41.91
CA VAL A 331 49.12 -5.85 -42.91
C VAL A 331 50.36 -5.69 -43.81
N HIS A 332 50.74 -4.45 -44.10
CA HIS A 332 51.89 -4.15 -44.95
C HIS A 332 53.21 -4.21 -44.19
N MET A 333 54.22 -4.85 -44.78
CA MET A 333 55.56 -4.97 -44.20
C MET A 333 56.52 -3.91 -44.79
N PRO A 334 56.85 -2.84 -44.03
CA PRO A 334 57.68 -1.75 -44.54
C PRO A 334 59.16 -2.12 -44.71
N VAL A 335 59.71 -1.81 -45.88
CA VAL A 335 61.12 -2.09 -46.23
C VAL A 335 62.06 -0.98 -45.75
N SER A 336 61.62 0.28 -45.76
CA SER A 336 62.43 1.45 -45.41
C SER A 336 62.39 1.76 -43.90
N PRO A 337 63.46 2.32 -43.29
CA PRO A 337 63.45 2.70 -41.88
C PRO A 337 62.40 3.79 -41.58
N ALA A 338 62.15 4.70 -42.54
CA ALA A 338 61.13 5.73 -42.40
C ALA A 338 59.71 5.13 -42.42
N SER A 339 59.40 4.22 -43.34
CA SER A 339 58.09 3.54 -43.37
C SER A 339 57.87 2.65 -42.14
N ARG A 340 58.92 2.06 -41.55
CA ARG A 340 58.82 1.34 -40.26
C ARG A 340 58.34 2.21 -39.10
N ILE A 341 58.82 3.45 -39.01
CA ILE A 341 58.37 4.38 -37.96
C ILE A 341 56.90 4.78 -38.17
N ILE A 342 56.51 5.03 -39.43
CA ILE A 342 55.12 5.34 -39.78
C ILE A 342 54.19 4.17 -39.44
N THR A 343 54.56 2.94 -39.81
CA THR A 343 53.79 1.73 -39.50
C THR A 343 53.71 1.49 -37.99
N LEU A 344 54.78 1.75 -37.23
CA LEU A 344 54.76 1.66 -35.77
C LEU A 344 53.79 2.66 -35.15
N GLY A 345 53.82 3.93 -35.59
CA GLY A 345 52.87 4.95 -35.16
C GLY A 345 51.41 4.59 -35.52
N TYR A 346 51.20 4.06 -36.74
CA TYR A 346 49.89 3.61 -37.19
C TYR A 346 49.38 2.40 -36.40
N SER A 347 50.27 1.45 -36.05
CA SER A 347 49.92 0.31 -35.21
C SER A 347 49.47 0.74 -33.81
N LEU A 348 50.16 1.71 -33.20
CA LEU A 348 49.76 2.29 -31.92
C LEU A 348 48.41 3.00 -32.04
N PHE A 349 48.18 3.74 -33.13
CA PHE A 349 46.90 4.40 -33.41
C PHE A 349 45.74 3.39 -33.53
N ILE A 350 45.91 2.31 -34.29
CA ILE A 350 44.88 1.26 -34.44
C ILE A 350 44.53 0.65 -33.07
N LEU A 351 45.54 0.35 -32.24
CA LEU A 351 45.31 -0.18 -30.89
C LEU A 351 44.52 0.79 -30.00
N LEU A 352 44.83 2.09 -30.07
CA LEU A 352 44.08 3.11 -29.33
C LEU A 352 42.64 3.26 -29.82
N VAL A 353 42.41 3.23 -31.14
CA VAL A 353 41.06 3.34 -31.71
C VAL A 353 40.22 2.11 -31.39
N LEU A 354 40.78 0.90 -31.52
CA LEU A 354 40.07 -0.35 -31.22
C LEU A 354 39.71 -0.46 -29.73
N SER A 355 40.64 -0.08 -28.84
CA SER A 355 40.38 -0.06 -27.39
C SER A 355 39.33 0.98 -27.02
N ALA A 356 39.41 2.20 -27.57
CA ALA A 356 38.40 3.24 -27.34
C ALA A 356 37.02 2.84 -27.89
N TYR A 357 36.96 2.18 -29.06
CA TYR A 357 35.72 1.69 -29.65
C TYR A 357 35.04 0.65 -28.76
N THR A 358 35.79 -0.36 -28.33
CA THR A 358 35.26 -1.43 -27.48
C THR A 358 34.85 -0.91 -26.10
N ALA A 359 35.60 0.03 -25.51
CA ALA A 359 35.25 0.66 -24.24
C ALA A 359 33.94 1.47 -24.34
N ASN A 360 33.78 2.28 -25.39
CA ASN A 360 32.59 3.10 -25.57
C ASN A 360 31.35 2.25 -25.95
N LEU A 361 31.54 1.20 -26.75
CA LEU A 361 30.49 0.21 -27.01
C LEU A 361 30.04 -0.48 -25.71
N ALA A 362 30.97 -0.91 -24.87
CA ALA A 362 30.63 -1.53 -23.59
C ALA A 362 29.85 -0.56 -22.68
N SER A 363 30.30 0.69 -22.56
CA SER A 363 29.62 1.73 -21.79
C SER A 363 28.18 1.97 -22.29
N THR A 364 27.99 2.08 -23.61
CA THR A 364 26.65 2.29 -24.20
C THR A 364 25.73 1.08 -24.03
N LEU A 365 26.26 -0.14 -24.04
CA LEU A 365 25.47 -1.34 -23.74
C LEU A 365 25.01 -1.39 -22.28
N VAL A 366 25.84 -0.93 -21.34
CA VAL A 366 25.47 -0.85 -19.93
C VAL A 366 24.43 0.25 -19.68
N THR A 367 24.61 1.45 -20.25
CA THR A 367 23.66 2.57 -20.08
C THR A 367 22.36 2.39 -20.87
N THR A 368 22.35 1.58 -21.92
CA THR A 368 21.09 1.22 -22.58
C THR A 368 20.36 0.08 -21.90
N ALA A 369 21.05 -0.67 -21.03
CA ALA A 369 20.47 -1.70 -20.18
C ALA A 369 19.93 -1.13 -18.85
N THR A 370 20.21 0.13 -18.49
CA THR A 370 19.56 0.76 -17.33
C THR A 370 18.07 0.89 -17.58
N ARG A 371 17.29 0.26 -16.70
CA ARG A 371 15.83 0.27 -16.72
C ARG A 371 15.36 1.72 -16.56
N SER A 372 14.39 2.15 -17.37
CA SER A 372 13.69 3.40 -17.13
C SER A 372 12.74 3.20 -15.95
N TYR A 373 12.89 4.01 -14.92
CA TYR A 373 12.01 4.01 -13.75
C TYR A 373 11.03 5.17 -13.86
N ALA A 374 9.76 4.97 -13.50
CA ALA A 374 8.77 6.05 -13.45
C ALA A 374 9.23 7.20 -12.52
N SER A 375 9.87 6.84 -11.40
CA SER A 375 10.60 7.73 -10.51
C SER A 375 11.66 6.96 -9.72
N SER A 376 12.76 7.62 -9.36
CA SER A 376 13.75 7.06 -8.44
C SER A 376 13.48 7.41 -6.98
N ASP A 377 12.65 8.41 -6.73
CA ASP A 377 12.46 9.00 -5.41
C ASP A 377 11.00 9.40 -5.16
N PHE A 378 10.58 9.33 -3.90
CA PHE A 378 9.22 9.62 -3.47
C PHE A 378 8.87 11.10 -3.63
N ASP A 379 9.76 12.01 -3.26
CA ASP A 379 9.52 13.45 -3.43
C ASP A 379 9.36 13.83 -4.91
N THR A 380 10.15 13.20 -5.79
CA THR A 380 10.02 13.39 -7.24
C THR A 380 8.67 12.86 -7.76
N ALA A 381 8.17 11.76 -7.18
CA ALA A 381 6.86 11.22 -7.53
C ALA A 381 5.72 12.15 -7.13
N LEU A 382 5.84 12.80 -5.97
CA LEU A 382 4.89 13.80 -5.49
C LEU A 382 4.92 15.07 -6.35
N ASP A 383 6.10 15.58 -6.69
CA ASP A 383 6.27 16.80 -7.50
C ASP A 383 5.75 16.64 -8.93
N ARG A 384 5.90 15.44 -9.51
CA ARG A 384 5.29 15.09 -10.80
C ARG A 384 3.79 14.81 -10.71
N GLY A 385 3.26 14.72 -9.49
CA GLY A 385 1.86 14.39 -9.22
C GLY A 385 1.47 13.03 -9.78
N MET A 386 2.32 12.03 -9.64
CA MET A 386 2.05 10.68 -10.14
C MET A 386 0.87 10.04 -9.42
N ARG A 387 0.15 9.14 -10.11
CA ARG A 387 -0.94 8.36 -9.52
C ARG A 387 -0.36 7.24 -8.65
N MET A 388 -0.81 7.12 -7.41
CA MET A 388 -0.21 6.21 -6.42
C MET A 388 -1.23 5.20 -5.90
N CYS A 389 -0.83 3.95 -5.74
CA CYS A 389 -1.63 2.92 -5.08
C CYS A 389 -1.09 2.70 -3.65
N ILE A 390 -1.95 2.66 -2.64
CA ILE A 390 -1.56 2.44 -1.25
C ILE A 390 -2.62 1.62 -0.52
N ILE A 391 -2.25 0.99 0.59
CA ILE A 391 -3.20 0.33 1.49
C ILE A 391 -3.96 1.40 2.29
N ALA A 392 -5.29 1.32 2.30
CA ALA A 392 -6.20 2.33 2.85
C ALA A 392 -5.88 2.80 4.28
N PRO A 393 -5.55 1.92 5.26
CA PRO A 393 -5.37 2.33 6.67
C PRO A 393 -4.20 3.29 6.91
N VAL A 394 -3.23 3.37 5.99
CA VAL A 394 -2.05 4.25 6.13
C VAL A 394 -2.14 5.50 5.27
N ALA A 395 -3.08 5.57 4.33
CA ALA A 395 -3.22 6.71 3.41
C ALA A 395 -3.35 8.05 4.15
N GLU A 396 -4.11 8.07 5.25
CA GLU A 396 -4.25 9.27 6.09
C GLU A 396 -2.95 9.65 6.79
N SER A 397 -2.20 8.67 7.29
CA SER A 397 -0.90 8.93 7.95
C SER A 397 0.10 9.53 6.95
N PHE A 398 0.11 9.06 5.71
CA PHE A 398 0.91 9.66 4.63
C PHE A 398 0.45 11.09 4.30
N ALA A 399 -0.87 11.34 4.23
CA ALA A 399 -1.39 12.68 3.99
C ALA A 399 -1.02 13.69 5.09
N GLN A 400 -0.92 13.24 6.35
CA GLN A 400 -0.50 14.08 7.47
C GLN A 400 1.01 14.36 7.47
N LEU A 401 1.82 13.37 7.09
CA LEU A 401 3.29 13.48 7.09
C LEU A 401 3.82 14.25 5.86
N TYR A 402 3.14 14.15 4.72
CA TYR A 402 3.61 14.71 3.45
C TYR A 402 2.59 15.71 2.90
N PRO A 403 2.79 17.04 3.07
CA PRO A 403 1.83 18.06 2.63
C PRO A 403 1.54 18.07 1.12
N LYS A 404 2.49 17.58 0.31
CA LYS A 404 2.34 17.46 -1.15
C LYS A 404 1.55 16.21 -1.57
N PHE A 405 1.26 15.30 -0.63
CA PHE A 405 0.51 14.09 -0.89
C PHE A 405 -0.96 14.41 -1.15
N ASN A 406 -1.35 14.33 -2.43
CA ASN A 406 -2.72 14.60 -2.84
C ASN A 406 -3.53 13.31 -2.88
N ARG A 407 -4.42 13.14 -1.90
CA ARG A 407 -5.30 11.97 -1.77
C ARG A 407 -6.19 11.73 -3.01
N ASN A 408 -6.51 12.77 -3.78
CA ASN A 408 -7.31 12.62 -5.01
C ASN A 408 -6.56 11.88 -6.14
N ARG A 409 -5.23 11.74 -6.05
CA ARG A 409 -4.41 10.98 -7.00
C ARG A 409 -3.99 9.62 -6.43
N VAL A 410 -4.61 9.20 -5.34
CA VAL A 410 -4.27 7.99 -4.62
C VAL A 410 -5.44 7.02 -4.70
N SER A 411 -5.16 5.80 -5.11
CA SER A 411 -6.11 4.69 -5.07
C SER A 411 -5.82 3.84 -3.84
N GLU A 412 -6.81 3.72 -2.97
CA GLU A 412 -6.74 3.00 -1.71
C GLU A 412 -7.28 1.58 -1.86
N TYR A 413 -6.50 0.59 -1.41
CA TYR A 413 -6.85 -0.83 -1.47
C TYR A 413 -6.85 -1.47 -0.08
N THR A 414 -7.46 -2.65 0.04
CA THR A 414 -7.54 -3.35 1.33
C THR A 414 -6.32 -4.23 1.59
N ASP A 415 -5.72 -4.79 0.52
CA ASP A 415 -4.60 -5.71 0.64
C ASP A 415 -3.45 -5.44 -0.35
N GLY A 416 -2.26 -5.99 -0.04
CA GLY A 416 -1.03 -5.83 -0.82
C GLY A 416 -1.11 -6.32 -2.28
N PRO A 417 -1.71 -7.50 -2.57
CA PRO A 417 -1.85 -7.98 -3.94
C PRO A 417 -2.70 -7.06 -4.81
N GLU A 418 -3.77 -6.50 -4.26
CA GLU A 418 -4.65 -5.56 -4.97
C GLU A 418 -3.91 -4.26 -5.33
N VAL A 419 -3.03 -3.78 -4.44
CA VAL A 419 -2.18 -2.61 -4.70
C VAL A 419 -1.26 -2.87 -5.91
N LEU A 420 -0.64 -4.06 -5.98
CA LEU A 420 0.22 -4.41 -7.12
C LEU A 420 -0.59 -4.61 -8.39
N GLN A 421 -1.75 -5.26 -8.31
CA GLN A 421 -2.63 -5.42 -9.44
C GLN A 421 -3.11 -4.07 -10.00
N GLY A 422 -3.46 -3.10 -9.15
CA GLY A 422 -3.80 -1.75 -9.58
C GLY A 422 -2.66 -1.01 -10.29
N MET A 423 -1.42 -1.32 -9.94
CA MET A 423 -0.24 -0.82 -10.65
C MET A 423 -0.08 -1.51 -12.02
N ASP A 424 -0.23 -2.83 -12.08
CA ASP A 424 -0.14 -3.61 -13.32
C ASP A 424 -1.26 -3.26 -14.32
N ASP A 425 -2.47 -2.96 -13.82
CA ASP A 425 -3.63 -2.52 -14.60
C ASP A 425 -3.50 -1.05 -15.07
N GLY A 426 -2.45 -0.33 -14.66
CA GLY A 426 -2.20 1.06 -15.06
C GLY A 426 -3.10 2.11 -14.37
N VAL A 427 -3.81 1.71 -13.30
CA VAL A 427 -4.57 2.64 -12.43
C VAL A 427 -3.59 3.59 -11.74
N CYS A 428 -2.46 3.03 -11.26
CA CYS A 428 -1.38 3.77 -10.62
C CYS A 428 -0.07 3.62 -11.40
N GLN A 429 0.79 4.64 -11.29
CA GLN A 429 2.14 4.62 -11.86
C GLN A 429 3.17 4.07 -10.88
N VAL A 430 2.91 4.25 -9.59
CA VAL A 430 3.74 3.79 -8.48
C VAL A 430 2.85 3.24 -7.37
N ALA A 431 3.39 2.34 -6.57
CA ALA A 431 2.72 1.80 -5.41
C ALA A 431 3.54 2.03 -4.13
N ILE A 432 2.87 2.15 -3.00
CA ILE A 432 3.50 2.29 -1.69
C ILE A 432 3.10 1.07 -0.86
N LEU A 433 4.09 0.23 -0.56
CA LEU A 433 3.91 -1.00 0.19
C LEU A 433 5.05 -1.19 1.18
N THR A 434 4.78 -1.84 2.29
CA THR A 434 5.84 -2.34 3.17
C THR A 434 6.66 -3.38 2.42
N GLU A 435 7.97 -3.44 2.67
CA GLU A 435 8.87 -4.42 2.05
C GLU A 435 8.34 -5.86 2.17
N LYS A 436 7.85 -6.24 3.36
CA LYS A 436 7.26 -7.55 3.61
C LYS A 436 6.02 -7.83 2.75
N LYS A 437 5.02 -6.93 2.74
CA LYS A 437 3.83 -7.11 1.91
C LYS A 437 4.16 -7.15 0.42
N PHE A 438 5.18 -6.41 -0.03
CA PHE A 438 5.64 -6.52 -1.41
C PHE A 438 6.19 -7.91 -1.72
N GLU A 439 7.05 -8.47 -0.86
CA GLU A 439 7.59 -9.82 -1.05
C GLU A 439 6.50 -10.90 -1.02
N ASP A 440 5.59 -10.82 -0.05
CA ASP A 440 4.48 -11.76 0.09
C ASP A 440 3.55 -11.70 -1.13
N SER A 441 3.19 -10.48 -1.57
CA SER A 441 2.34 -10.28 -2.76
C SER A 441 3.03 -10.75 -4.04
N ARG A 442 4.35 -10.51 -4.17
CA ARG A 442 5.13 -10.95 -5.35
C ARG A 442 5.14 -12.47 -5.49
N ARG A 443 5.24 -13.21 -4.37
CA ARG A 443 5.22 -14.69 -4.37
C ARG A 443 3.88 -15.26 -4.81
N LEU A 444 2.78 -14.55 -4.52
CA LEU A 444 1.43 -14.96 -4.91
C LEU A 444 1.15 -14.69 -6.40
N ILE A 445 1.65 -13.58 -6.94
CA ILE A 445 1.40 -13.15 -8.32
C ILE A 445 2.34 -13.87 -9.31
N ILE A 446 3.62 -14.06 -8.93
CA ILE A 446 4.62 -14.74 -9.74
C ILE A 446 5.02 -16.01 -8.99
N PRO A 447 4.39 -17.17 -9.25
CA PRO A 447 4.88 -18.41 -8.70
C PRO A 447 6.32 -18.57 -9.15
N GLU A 448 7.25 -18.66 -8.20
CA GLU A 448 8.66 -18.89 -8.50
C GLU A 448 8.74 -20.15 -9.34
N THR A 449 8.92 -19.99 -10.66
CA THR A 449 9.42 -21.10 -11.46
C THR A 449 10.84 -21.31 -10.96
N PRO A 450 11.17 -22.47 -10.36
CA PRO A 450 12.52 -22.71 -9.91
C PRO A 450 13.43 -22.53 -11.13
N ALA A 451 14.45 -21.70 -10.95
CA ALA A 451 15.46 -21.36 -11.95
C ALA A 451 16.09 -22.66 -12.50
N GLY A 452 15.51 -23.20 -13.57
CA GLY A 452 15.86 -24.52 -14.10
C GLY A 452 14.84 -25.13 -15.06
N ALA A 453 13.57 -24.71 -15.03
CA ALA A 453 12.51 -25.33 -15.84
C ALA A 453 12.34 -24.75 -17.26
N ARG A 454 13.27 -23.95 -17.79
CA ARG A 454 13.29 -23.55 -19.21
C ARG A 454 14.12 -24.53 -20.05
N ARG A 455 13.69 -25.79 -20.11
CA ARG A 455 14.24 -26.77 -21.08
C ARG A 455 13.32 -27.93 -21.41
N ARG A 456 12.01 -27.73 -21.60
CA ARG A 456 11.16 -28.78 -22.19
C ARG A 456 9.76 -28.36 -22.69
N LEU A 457 9.62 -27.25 -23.44
CA LEU A 457 8.37 -26.98 -24.18
C LEU A 457 8.61 -26.47 -25.61
N LEU A 458 9.62 -27.03 -26.28
CA LEU A 458 9.74 -27.01 -27.75
C LEU A 458 10.14 -28.40 -28.23
N LYS A 459 9.20 -29.35 -28.17
CA LYS A 459 9.14 -30.55 -29.03
C LYS A 459 7.84 -31.30 -28.70
N GLY A 460 6.89 -31.19 -29.61
CA GLY A 460 5.60 -31.86 -29.57
C GLY A 460 4.86 -31.57 -30.85
N GLY A 461 5.50 -31.89 -31.98
CA GLY A 461 4.81 -31.96 -33.26
C GLY A 461 3.88 -33.17 -33.29
N SER A 462 2.79 -32.98 -34.03
CA SER A 462 1.92 -33.99 -34.64
C SER A 462 0.86 -34.68 -33.78
N ALA A 463 -0.39 -34.31 -34.08
CA ALA A 463 -1.46 -35.17 -34.64
C ALA A 463 -2.80 -34.90 -33.91
N SER A 464 -3.71 -34.13 -34.51
CA SER A 464 -4.75 -34.60 -35.47
C SER A 464 -6.10 -34.82 -34.79
N LYS A 465 -7.10 -33.99 -35.14
CA LYS A 465 -8.41 -34.42 -35.67
C LYS A 465 -9.34 -33.23 -36.00
N LYS A 466 -9.42 -32.91 -37.29
CA LYS A 466 -10.64 -32.55 -38.06
C LYS A 466 -10.72 -33.67 -39.12
N GLY A 467 -11.77 -34.43 -39.37
CA GLY A 467 -13.16 -34.10 -39.66
C GLY A 467 -13.47 -34.64 -41.09
N ALA A 468 -14.56 -35.41 -41.22
CA ALA A 468 -15.29 -35.79 -42.46
C ALA A 468 -14.84 -36.99 -43.36
N ALA A 469 -15.68 -38.03 -43.33
CA ALA A 469 -16.48 -38.64 -44.43
C ALA A 469 -15.89 -39.23 -45.74
N SER A 470 -16.51 -40.36 -46.13
CA SER A 470 -16.55 -41.07 -47.44
C SER A 470 -15.27 -41.84 -47.85
N GLY A 471 -15.28 -43.02 -48.46
CA GLY A 471 -16.32 -43.87 -49.03
C GLY A 471 -15.74 -44.63 -50.23
N GLY A 472 -15.90 -45.96 -50.27
CA GLY A 472 -15.90 -46.79 -51.49
C GLY A 472 -14.56 -47.07 -52.20
N GLY A 473 -14.30 -48.35 -52.48
CA GLY A 473 -13.25 -48.84 -53.39
C GLY A 473 -12.61 -50.11 -52.90
#